data_AF-A0A837L1H5-F1
#
_entry.id   AF-A0A837L1H5-F1
#
_cell.length_a   1.000
_cell.length_b   1.000
_cell.length_c   1.000
_cell.angle_alpha   90.00
_cell.angle_beta   90.00
_cell.angle_gamma   90.00
#
_symmetry.space_group_name_H-M   'P 1'
#
loop_
_entity.id
_entity.type
_entity.pdbx_description
1 polymer ?
#
loop_
_entity_poly.entity_id
_entity_poly.type
_entity_poly.pdbx_seq_one_letter_code
_entity_poly.pdbx_strand_id
1 'polypeptide(L)'
;WKDDLEVCEDIRHQRGMKERYQQRKETIERLFGTAKEYHNLRYTRLRGKSKMEATLGLTLACLNMKKYSKIMAGIVFLVCLKVIISRPIVITIVKEKTSWINIPVCLQSEV
;
A
#
# COMPACT_ATOMS: atom_id res chain seq x y z
N TRP A 1 -20.12 19.45 19.94
CA TRP A 1 -20.92 18.52 19.09
C TRP A 1 -21.38 19.17 17.80
N LYS A 2 -21.95 20.40 17.82
CA LYS A 2 -22.58 20.99 16.62
C LYS A 2 -21.51 21.53 15.69
N ASP A 3 -20.56 22.24 16.27
CA ASP A 3 -19.38 22.77 15.58
C ASP A 3 -18.54 21.64 14.97
N ASP A 4 -18.36 20.53 15.69
CA ASP A 4 -17.67 19.33 15.17
C ASP A 4 -18.38 18.72 13.95
N LEU A 5 -19.71 18.74 13.95
CA LEU A 5 -20.53 18.22 12.86
C LEU A 5 -20.43 19.11 11.62
N GLU A 6 -20.44 20.42 11.82
CA GLU A 6 -20.30 21.44 10.77
C GLU A 6 -18.93 21.32 10.08
N VAL A 7 -17.85 21.20 10.87
CA VAL A 7 -16.50 20.94 10.35
C VAL A 7 -16.45 19.64 9.52
N CYS A 8 -17.14 18.58 9.95
CA CYS A 8 -17.19 17.34 9.19
C CYS A 8 -17.93 17.48 7.85
N GLU A 9 -19.01 18.28 7.81
CA GLU A 9 -19.73 18.58 6.58
C GLU A 9 -18.88 19.42 5.62
N ASP A 10 -18.18 20.43 6.13
CA ASP A 10 -17.28 21.24 5.31
C ASP A 10 -16.20 20.38 4.65
N ILE A 11 -15.56 19.49 5.42
CA ILE A 11 -14.57 18.53 4.91
C ILE A 11 -15.16 17.61 3.83
N ARG A 12 -16.44 17.21 3.96
CA ARG A 12 -17.08 16.32 2.97
C ARG A 12 -17.24 17.00 1.61
N HIS A 13 -17.51 18.30 1.60
CA HIS A 13 -17.75 19.08 0.39
C HIS A 13 -16.47 19.63 -0.25
N GLN A 14 -15.31 19.50 0.42
CA GLN A 14 -14.02 19.88 -0.15
C GLN A 14 -13.68 19.11 -1.44
N ARG A 15 -12.96 19.79 -2.35
CA ARG A 15 -12.51 19.22 -3.63
C ARG A 15 -11.64 17.99 -3.39
N GLY A 16 -11.95 16.88 -4.08
CA GLY A 16 -11.27 15.59 -3.90
C GLY A 16 -11.71 14.78 -2.66
N MET A 17 -12.33 15.39 -1.65
CA MET A 17 -12.93 14.65 -0.53
C MET A 17 -14.23 13.98 -0.95
N LYS A 18 -15.09 14.69 -1.70
CA LYS A 18 -16.33 14.14 -2.24
C LYS A 18 -16.11 12.83 -3.02
N GLU A 19 -15.11 12.80 -3.90
CA GLU A 19 -14.77 11.62 -4.68
C GLU A 19 -14.25 10.48 -3.80
N ARG A 20 -13.37 10.76 -2.83
CA ARG A 20 -12.92 9.77 -1.84
C ARG A 20 -14.08 9.19 -1.04
N TYR A 21 -15.04 10.01 -0.61
CA TYR A 21 -16.23 9.54 0.10
C TYR A 21 -17.10 8.64 -0.79
N GLN A 22 -17.25 8.99 -2.07
CA GLN A 22 -17.98 8.16 -3.04
C GLN A 22 -17.31 6.79 -3.23
N GLN A 23 -15.99 6.77 -3.44
CA GLN A 23 -15.21 5.53 -3.57
C GLN A 23 -15.26 4.68 -2.30
N ARG A 24 -15.21 5.31 -1.12
CA ARG A 24 -15.36 4.61 0.16
C ARG A 24 -16.72 3.96 0.30
N LYS A 25 -17.81 4.66 -0.04
CA LYS A 25 -19.17 4.10 -0.02
C LYS A 25 -19.24 2.83 -0.86
N GLU A 26 -18.79 2.91 -2.11
CA GLU A 26 -18.81 1.79 -3.04
C GLU A 26 -17.92 0.62 -2.56
N THR A 27 -16.74 0.93 -2.02
CA THR A 27 -15.82 -0.08 -1.46
C THR A 27 -16.45 -0.80 -0.26
N ILE A 28 -17.12 -0.05 0.62
CA ILE A 28 -17.82 -0.60 1.78
C ILE A 28 -18.96 -1.52 1.33
N GLU A 29 -19.79 -1.09 0.38
CA GLU A 29 -20.89 -1.90 -0.16
C GLU A 29 -20.40 -3.20 -0.81
N ARG A 30 -19.34 -3.13 -1.62
CA ARG A 30 -18.70 -4.33 -2.21
C ARG A 30 -18.14 -5.28 -1.16
N LEU A 31 -17.49 -4.74 -0.12
CA LEU A 31 -16.93 -5.53 0.97
C LEU A 31 -18.03 -6.26 1.73
N PHE A 32 -19.14 -5.57 2.04
CA PHE A 32 -20.31 -6.19 2.67
C PHE A 32 -20.96 -7.24 1.78
N GLY A 33 -21.09 -7.01 0.47
CA GLY A 33 -21.57 -8.02 -0.47
C GLY A 33 -20.70 -9.27 -0.47
N THR A 34 -19.38 -9.09 -0.53
CA THR A 34 -18.40 -10.19 -0.49
C THR A 34 -18.50 -10.98 0.82
N ALA A 35 -18.59 -10.27 1.95
CA ALA A 35 -18.74 -10.86 3.27
C ALA A 35 -20.02 -11.71 3.39
N LYS A 36 -21.14 -11.21 2.86
CA LYS A 36 -22.42 -11.92 2.88
C LYS A 36 -22.37 -13.20 2.03
N GLU A 37 -21.87 -13.10 0.80
CA GLU A 37 -21.90 -14.21 -0.17
C GLU A 37 -20.74 -15.20 0.03
N TYR A 38 -19.49 -14.75 0.01
CA TYR A 38 -18.32 -15.67 0.08
C TYR A 38 -17.99 -16.14 1.49
N HIS A 39 -18.28 -15.31 2.51
CA HIS A 39 -18.01 -15.66 3.91
C HIS A 39 -19.28 -16.14 4.65
N ASN A 40 -20.39 -16.33 3.93
CA ASN A 40 -21.66 -16.84 4.45
C ASN A 40 -22.22 -16.03 5.63
N LEU A 41 -22.01 -14.71 5.62
CA LEU A 41 -22.52 -13.80 6.66
C LEU A 41 -23.92 -13.28 6.35
N ARG A 42 -24.57 -13.80 5.31
CA ARG A 42 -25.97 -13.46 4.97
C ARG A 42 -26.94 -13.92 6.07
N TYR A 43 -26.66 -15.07 6.69
CA TYR A 43 -27.48 -15.63 7.77
C TYR A 43 -26.60 -15.97 8.97
N THR A 44 -27.17 -15.83 10.17
CA THR A 44 -26.51 -16.24 11.42
C THR A 44 -26.52 -17.76 11.54
N ARG A 45 -25.35 -18.38 11.37
CA ARG A 45 -25.20 -19.84 11.48
C ARG A 45 -24.83 -20.33 12.88
N LEU A 46 -24.33 -19.43 13.72
CA LEU A 46 -23.94 -19.74 15.09
C LEU A 46 -24.95 -19.14 16.07
N ARG A 47 -25.26 -19.89 17.13
CA ARG A 47 -26.13 -19.42 18.22
C ARG A 47 -25.30 -18.65 19.26
N GLY A 48 -25.76 -17.44 19.60
CA GLY A 48 -25.14 -16.58 20.61
C GLY A 48 -24.32 -15.44 20.02
N LYS A 49 -24.45 -14.26 20.63
CA LYS A 49 -23.83 -13.01 20.17
C LYS A 49 -22.30 -13.10 20.10
N SER A 50 -21.68 -13.62 21.16
CA SER A 50 -20.20 -13.75 21.25
C SER A 50 -19.60 -14.58 20.11
N LYS A 51 -20.24 -15.70 19.73
CA LYS A 51 -19.77 -16.56 18.63
C LYS A 51 -19.89 -15.89 17.27
N MET A 52 -20.97 -15.14 17.05
CA MET A 52 -21.15 -14.35 15.83
C MET A 52 -20.15 -13.21 15.75
N GLU A 53 -19.91 -12.49 16.84
CA GLU A 53 -18.92 -11.41 16.93
C GLU A 53 -17.51 -11.92 16.66
N ALA A 54 -17.12 -13.07 17.24
CA ALA A 54 -15.83 -13.69 16.96
C ALA A 54 -15.67 -14.07 15.49
N THR A 55 -16.71 -14.63 14.87
CA THR A 55 -16.69 -15.02 13.44
C THR A 55 -16.58 -13.81 12.53
N LEU A 56 -17.35 -12.75 12.81
CA LEU A 56 -17.28 -11.48 12.09
C LEU A 56 -15.92 -10.81 12.25
N GLY A 57 -15.40 -10.74 13.47
CA GLY A 57 -14.10 -10.16 13.79
C GLY A 57 -12.97 -10.88 13.06
N LEU A 58 -12.97 -12.22 13.07
CA LEU A 58 -11.99 -13.02 12.34
C LEU A 58 -12.08 -12.78 10.83
N THR A 59 -13.30 -12.76 10.27
CA THR A 59 -13.51 -12.52 8.84
C THR A 59 -12.98 -11.14 8.43
N LEU A 60 -13.27 -10.11 9.22
CA LEU A 60 -12.80 -8.75 8.98
C LEU A 60 -11.28 -8.65 9.10
N ALA A 61 -10.69 -9.29 10.11
CA ALA A 61 -9.24 -9.34 10.27
C ALA A 61 -8.56 -9.98 9.03
N CYS A 62 -9.08 -11.11 8.55
CA CYS A 62 -8.59 -11.77 7.33
C CYS A 62 -8.71 -10.90 6.08
N LEU A 63 -9.83 -10.19 5.91
CA LEU A 63 -10.02 -9.27 4.79
C LEU A 63 -9.03 -8.10 4.83
N ASN A 64 -8.77 -7.56 6.04
CA ASN A 64 -7.76 -6.52 6.24
C ASN A 64 -6.35 -7.04 5.94
N MET A 65 -5.97 -8.22 6.42
CA MET A 65 -4.67 -8.84 6.12
C MET A 65 -4.48 -9.05 4.61
N LYS A 66 -5.52 -9.51 3.90
CA LYS A 66 -5.50 -9.65 2.43
C LYS A 66 -5.25 -8.30 1.74
N LYS A 67 -5.86 -7.22 2.24
CA LYS A 67 -5.64 -5.86 1.72
C LYS A 67 -4.19 -5.42 1.94
N TYR A 68 -3.64 -5.59 3.13
CA TYR A 68 -2.25 -5.26 3.44
C TYR A 68 -1.26 -6.04 2.57
N SER A 69 -1.47 -7.34 2.41
CA SER A 69 -0.63 -8.19 1.56
C SER A 69 -0.57 -7.67 0.11
N LYS A 70 -1.71 -7.25 -0.46
CA LYS A 70 -1.74 -6.67 -1.81
C LYS A 70 -0.99 -5.34 -1.91
N ILE A 71 -1.10 -4.48 -0.89
CA ILE A 71 -0.38 -3.20 -0.84
C ILE A 71 1.13 -3.47 -0.77
N MET A 72 1.55 -4.35 0.12
CA MET A 72 2.97 -4.70 0.29
C MET A 72 3.56 -5.31 -0.99
N ALA A 73 2.84 -6.20 -1.67
CA ALA A 73 3.27 -6.76 -2.94
C ALA A 73 3.49 -5.67 -4.01
N GLY A 74 2.59 -4.68 -4.09
CA GLY A 74 2.75 -3.54 -4.99
C GLY A 74 3.97 -2.68 -4.65
N ILE A 75 4.24 -2.41 -3.37
CA ILE A 75 5.41 -1.66 -2.92
C ILE A 75 6.70 -2.41 -3.31
N VAL A 76 6.78 -3.70 -3.02
CA VAL A 76 7.94 -4.54 -3.36
C VAL A 76 8.19 -4.51 -4.87
N PHE A 77 7.15 -4.64 -5.68
CA PHE A 77 7.26 -4.56 -7.14
C PHE A 77 7.88 -3.22 -7.60
N LEU A 78 7.42 -2.10 -7.04
CA LEU A 78 7.96 -0.77 -7.37
C LEU A 78 9.43 -0.61 -6.93
N VAL A 79 9.81 -1.15 -5.77
CA VAL A 79 11.20 -1.12 -5.29
C VAL A 79 12.09 -1.94 -6.22
N CYS A 80 11.69 -3.16 -6.58
CA CYS A 80 12.42 -4.00 -7.52
C CYS A 80 12.61 -3.31 -8.87
N LEU A 81 11.55 -2.68 -9.41
CA LEU A 81 11.62 -1.95 -10.67
C LEU A 81 12.63 -0.79 -10.60
N LYS A 82 12.62 -0.02 -9.50
CA LYS A 82 13.60 1.06 -9.29
C LYS A 82 15.02 0.55 -9.21
N VAL A 83 15.28 -0.55 -8.49
CA VAL A 83 16.61 -1.17 -8.39
C VAL A 83 17.11 -1.64 -9.75
N ILE A 84 16.24 -2.25 -10.57
CA ILE A 84 16.59 -2.70 -11.92
C ILE A 84 16.97 -1.52 -12.81
N ILE A 85 16.21 -0.41 -12.76
CA ILE A 85 16.48 0.79 -13.57
C ILE A 85 17.76 1.50 -13.10
N SER A 86 18.02 1.59 -11.79
CA SER A 86 19.22 2.26 -11.25
C SER A 86 20.49 1.43 -11.38
N ARG A 87 20.38 0.09 -11.41
CA ARG A 87 21.51 -0.85 -11.52
C ARG A 87 22.48 -0.55 -12.68
N PRO A 88 22.05 -0.37 -13.95
CA PRO A 88 22.97 -0.10 -15.05
C PRO A 88 23.74 1.21 -14.87
N ILE A 89 23.08 2.27 -14.37
CA ILE A 89 23.71 3.58 -14.13
C ILE A 89 24.84 3.45 -13.09
N VAL A 90 24.56 2.74 -11.99
CA VAL A 90 25.57 2.52 -10.93
C VAL A 90 26.75 1.69 -11.44
N ILE A 91 26.50 0.66 -12.27
CA ILE A 91 27.57 -0.16 -12.86
C ILE A 91 28.47 0.68 -13.77
N THR A 92 27.89 1.57 -14.59
CA THR A 92 28.66 2.46 -15.46
C THR A 92 29.54 3.41 -14.64
N ILE A 93 28.99 4.05 -13.61
CA ILE A 93 29.76 4.96 -12.72
C ILE A 93 30.90 4.21 -12.01
N VAL A 94 30.66 3.00 -11.52
CA VAL A 94 31.69 2.20 -10.84
C VAL A 94 32.79 1.79 -11.82
N LYS A 95 32.45 1.35 -13.04
CA LYS A 95 33.44 1.04 -14.09
C LYS A 95 34.29 2.24 -14.49
N GLU A 96 33.67 3.40 -14.62
CA GLU A 96 34.38 4.65 -14.90
C GLU A 96 35.38 4.95 -13.78
N LYS A 97 34.95 4.87 -12.51
CA LYS A 97 35.82 5.12 -11.35
C LYS A 97 36.97 4.12 -11.22
N THR A 98 36.75 2.83 -11.47
CA THR A 98 37.84 1.82 -11.46
C THR A 98 38.79 1.98 -12.64
N SER A 99 38.33 2.48 -13.78
CA SER A 99 39.18 2.87 -14.91
C SER A 99 40.16 3.97 -14.49
N TRP A 100 39.70 5.07 -13.87
CA TRP A 100 40.55 6.17 -13.39
C TRP A 100 41.63 5.73 -12.39
N ILE A 101 41.32 4.74 -11.53
CA ILE A 101 42.24 4.21 -10.51
C ILE A 101 43.37 3.36 -11.13
N ASN A 102 43.11 2.71 -12.28
CA ASN A 102 44.10 1.88 -12.97
C ASN A 102 44.90 2.65 -14.04
N ILE A 103 44.74 3.97 -14.15
CA ILE A 103 45.58 4.79 -15.01
C ILE A 103 46.96 4.89 -14.33
N PRO A 104 48.06 4.39 -14.95
CA PRO A 104 49.38 4.49 -14.35
C PRO A 104 49.74 5.97 -14.19
N VAL A 105 49.97 6.39 -12.94
CA VAL A 105 50.44 7.74 -12.62
C VAL A 105 51.86 7.86 -13.17
N CYS A 106 52.03 8.62 -14.25
CA CYS A 106 53.33 9.00 -14.76
C CYS A 106 54.02 9.87 -13.70
N LEU A 107 54.91 9.28 -12.90
CA LEU A 107 55.85 10.03 -12.05
C LEU A 107 56.79 10.77 -12.99
N GLN A 108 56.53 12.06 -13.18
CA GLN A 108 57.43 12.99 -13.83
C GLN A 108 58.65 13.16 -12.91
N SER A 109 59.71 12.39 -13.16
CA SER A 109 61.00 12.58 -12.54
C SER A 109 61.60 13.89 -13.05
N GLU A 110 61.82 14.83 -12.14
CA GLU A 110 62.64 16.02 -12.32
C GLU A 110 64.04 15.63 -12.81
N VAL A 111 64.49 16.26 -13.90
CA VAL A 111 65.89 16.51 -14.26
C VAL A 111 65.97 17.91 -14.83
#